data_AF-A0A9P4PFN6-F1
#
_entry.id   AF-A0A9P4PFN6-F1
#
_cell.length_a   1.000
_cell.length_b   1.000
_cell.length_c   1.000
_cell.angle_alpha   90.00
_cell.angle_beta   90.00
_cell.angle_gamma   90.00
#
_symmetry.space_group_name_H-M   'P 1'
#
loop_
_entity.id
_entity.type
_entity.pdbx_description
1 polymer ?
#
loop_
_entity_poly.entity_id
_entity_poly.type
_entity_poly.pdbx_seq_one_letter_code
_entity_poly.pdbx_strand_id
1 'polypeptide(L)'
;MSLPEYKQAFIKDCVEAGALKFGTFTLKSKRISPYFFNAGLFHRADLLRSISSAYAHTLASHSNADPSFQFDVLFGPAYKGIPLAATAVDKLADLDMSKYGKKSYSFNRKEAKDHGEGGNIVGASLKGRKIVIVDDVITAGTAIREAIDIIKREGGELVGIIVAFDRLEKTPSATDDDGQPRPSAIGEVRKQYRIPVLPILTLDDVVEYLRGLGSAEDLKRLDEYREKYRASD
;
A
#
# COMPACT_ATOMS: atom_id res chain seq x y z
N MET A 1 -11.69 -18.50 5.93
CA MET A 1 -12.84 -17.58 5.74
C MET A 1 -12.65 -16.99 4.36
N SER A 2 -13.71 -16.86 3.56
CA SER A 2 -13.59 -16.22 2.24
C SER A 2 -13.15 -14.77 2.37
N LEU A 3 -12.28 -14.32 1.48
CA LEU A 3 -11.88 -12.91 1.36
C LEU A 3 -13.09 -11.95 1.32
N PRO A 4 -13.00 -10.74 1.92
CA PRO A 4 -14.02 -9.71 1.77
C PRO A 4 -14.31 -9.40 0.30
N GLU A 5 -15.57 -9.07 -0.03
CA GLU A 5 -16.02 -8.84 -1.41
C GLU A 5 -15.19 -7.76 -2.14
N TYR A 6 -14.87 -6.65 -1.48
CA TYR A 6 -14.07 -5.59 -2.08
C TYR A 6 -12.64 -6.05 -2.44
N LYS A 7 -12.07 -6.99 -1.68
CA LYS A 7 -10.76 -7.59 -2.01
C LYS A 7 -10.89 -8.51 -3.21
N GLN A 8 -11.92 -9.35 -3.26
CA GLN A 8 -12.15 -10.24 -4.42
C GLN A 8 -12.37 -9.44 -5.70
N ALA A 9 -13.17 -8.38 -5.65
CA ALA A 9 -13.40 -7.47 -6.77
C ALA A 9 -12.09 -6.79 -7.20
N PHE A 10 -11.29 -6.29 -6.26
CA PHE A 10 -10.02 -5.66 -6.58
C PHE A 10 -9.01 -6.64 -7.18
N ILE A 11 -8.90 -7.88 -6.67
CA ILE A 11 -8.03 -8.92 -7.27
C ILE A 11 -8.48 -9.22 -8.71
N LYS A 12 -9.79 -9.39 -8.93
CA LYS A 12 -10.36 -9.63 -10.26
C LYS A 12 -9.97 -8.51 -11.23
N ASP A 13 -10.19 -7.26 -10.86
CA ASP A 13 -9.84 -6.10 -11.68
C ASP A 13 -8.34 -6.01 -11.93
N CYS A 14 -7.50 -6.35 -10.95
CA CYS A 14 -6.05 -6.42 -11.11
C CYS A 14 -5.65 -7.44 -12.18
N VAL A 15 -6.25 -8.62 -12.18
CA VAL A 15 -5.96 -9.70 -13.14
C VAL A 15 -6.44 -9.30 -14.53
N GLU A 16 -7.68 -8.83 -14.67
CA GLU A 16 -8.27 -8.42 -15.95
C GLU A 16 -7.52 -7.23 -16.59
N ALA A 17 -7.04 -6.29 -15.78
CA ALA A 17 -6.22 -5.17 -16.24
C ALA A 17 -4.76 -5.55 -16.56
N GLY A 18 -4.34 -6.77 -16.21
CA GLY A 18 -2.94 -7.17 -16.25
C GLY A 18 -2.06 -6.41 -15.25
N ALA A 19 -2.65 -5.78 -14.23
CA ALA A 19 -1.93 -5.18 -13.11
C ALA A 19 -1.36 -6.25 -12.18
N LEU A 20 -2.01 -7.42 -12.09
CA LEU A 20 -1.47 -8.63 -11.49
C LEU A 20 -1.34 -9.70 -12.58
N LYS A 21 -0.10 -10.16 -12.82
CA LYS A 21 0.20 -11.19 -13.83
C LYS A 21 0.86 -12.40 -13.18
N PHE A 22 0.62 -13.57 -13.74
CA PHE A 22 1.29 -14.83 -13.42
C PHE A 22 2.19 -15.25 -14.58
N GLY A 23 3.34 -15.85 -14.28
CA GLY A 23 4.36 -16.15 -15.28
C GLY A 23 5.75 -16.24 -14.66
N THR A 24 6.77 -15.73 -15.35
CA THR A 24 8.14 -15.69 -14.83
C THR A 24 8.70 -14.28 -15.00
N PHE A 25 9.04 -13.64 -13.88
CA PHE A 25 9.47 -12.24 -13.85
C PHE A 25 10.73 -12.07 -13.03
N THR A 26 11.67 -11.27 -13.52
CA THR A 26 12.85 -10.87 -12.74
C THR A 26 12.56 -9.56 -12.00
N LEU A 27 12.59 -9.59 -10.67
CA LEU A 27 12.37 -8.40 -9.84
C LEU A 27 13.62 -7.52 -9.77
N LYS A 28 13.47 -6.29 -9.24
CA LYS A 28 14.62 -5.41 -8.94
C LYS A 28 15.64 -6.05 -8.00
N SER A 29 15.19 -6.96 -7.13
CA SER A 29 16.03 -7.78 -6.26
C SER A 29 16.75 -8.93 -6.97
N LYS A 30 16.60 -9.07 -8.30
CA LYS A 30 17.04 -10.20 -9.13
C LYS A 30 16.34 -11.54 -8.85
N ARG A 31 15.44 -11.60 -7.87
CA ARG A 31 14.58 -12.78 -7.62
C ARG A 31 13.73 -13.10 -8.84
N ILE A 32 13.55 -14.39 -9.11
CA ILE A 32 12.63 -14.90 -10.13
C ILE A 32 11.28 -15.13 -9.46
N SER A 33 10.30 -14.29 -9.78
CA SER A 33 8.96 -14.30 -9.20
C SER A 33 7.95 -14.95 -10.15
N PRO A 34 7.04 -15.80 -9.64
CA PRO A 34 5.97 -16.39 -10.44
C PRO A 34 4.83 -15.40 -10.72
N TYR A 35 4.92 -14.19 -10.17
CA TYR A 35 3.92 -13.15 -10.35
C TYR A 35 4.56 -11.76 -10.43
N PHE A 36 3.83 -10.80 -10.98
CA PHE A 36 4.22 -9.40 -11.01
C PHE A 36 3.01 -8.51 -10.75
N PHE A 37 3.19 -7.51 -9.88
CA PHE A 37 2.20 -6.49 -9.59
C PHE A 37 2.69 -5.12 -10.08
N ASN A 38 1.87 -4.43 -10.89
CA ASN A 38 2.19 -3.13 -11.44
C ASN A 38 1.06 -2.13 -11.18
N ALA A 39 1.22 -1.33 -10.12
CA ALA A 39 0.28 -0.25 -9.82
C ALA A 39 0.27 0.88 -10.87
N GLY A 40 1.24 0.93 -11.79
CA GLY A 40 1.24 1.90 -12.88
C GLY A 40 0.08 1.76 -13.87
N LEU A 41 -0.66 0.63 -13.83
CA LEU A 41 -1.79 0.39 -14.75
C LEU A 41 -3.12 1.00 -14.27
N PHE A 42 -3.20 1.51 -13.03
CA PHE A 42 -4.43 2.13 -12.50
C PHE A 42 -4.63 3.58 -12.98
N HIS A 43 -4.47 3.83 -14.28
CA HIS A 43 -4.60 5.17 -14.88
C HIS A 43 -5.93 5.41 -15.61
N ARG A 44 -6.67 4.36 -15.96
CA ARG A 44 -8.02 4.44 -16.56
C ARG A 44 -9.06 4.63 -15.46
N ALA A 45 -10.17 5.32 -15.74
CA ALA A 45 -11.14 5.73 -14.71
C ALA A 45 -11.75 4.55 -13.91
N ASP A 46 -12.09 3.45 -14.58
CA ASP A 46 -12.56 2.21 -13.95
C ASP A 46 -11.49 1.60 -13.02
N LEU A 47 -10.24 1.53 -13.45
CA LEU A 47 -9.14 0.99 -12.65
C LEU A 47 -8.78 1.91 -11.48
N LEU A 48 -8.77 3.23 -11.71
CA LEU A 48 -8.58 4.22 -10.65
C LEU A 48 -9.68 4.11 -9.59
N ARG A 49 -10.94 3.95 -10.01
CA ARG A 49 -12.07 3.71 -9.09
C ARG A 49 -11.90 2.38 -8.35
N SER A 50 -11.44 1.32 -9.00
CA SER A 50 -11.21 0.02 -8.38
C SER A 50 -10.19 0.12 -7.23
N ILE A 51 -9.00 0.66 -7.50
CA ILE A 51 -7.95 0.79 -6.48
C ILE A 51 -8.34 1.76 -5.35
N SER A 52 -8.93 2.91 -5.68
CA SER A 52 -9.33 3.92 -4.68
C SER A 52 -10.45 3.44 -3.77
N SER A 53 -11.44 2.71 -4.32
CA SER A 53 -12.47 2.03 -3.51
C SER A 53 -11.84 1.02 -2.56
N ALA A 54 -10.86 0.25 -3.02
CA ALA A 54 -10.18 -0.73 -2.18
C ALA A 54 -9.41 -0.07 -1.02
N TYR A 55 -8.71 1.05 -1.27
CA TYR A 55 -8.09 1.86 -0.20
C TYR A 55 -9.14 2.35 0.82
N ALA A 56 -10.24 2.93 0.33
CA ALA A 56 -11.29 3.46 1.20
C ALA A 56 -11.94 2.37 2.06
N HIS A 57 -12.27 1.22 1.48
CA HIS A 57 -12.82 0.09 2.23
C HIS A 57 -11.83 -0.46 3.26
N THR A 58 -10.56 -0.62 2.93
CA THR A 58 -9.56 -1.09 3.90
C THR A 58 -9.41 -0.12 5.07
N LEU A 59 -9.35 1.20 4.83
CA LEU A 59 -9.29 2.21 5.89
C LEU A 59 -10.57 2.21 6.74
N ALA A 60 -11.74 2.13 6.11
CA ALA A 60 -13.02 2.13 6.80
C ALA A 60 -13.21 0.87 7.65
N SER A 61 -12.92 -0.30 7.10
CA SER A 61 -12.96 -1.57 7.83
C SER A 61 -12.02 -1.57 9.02
N HIS A 62 -10.79 -1.08 8.86
CA HIS A 62 -9.84 -1.00 9.96
C HIS A 62 -10.29 -0.01 11.05
N SER A 63 -10.74 1.20 10.68
CA SER A 63 -11.25 2.19 11.62
C SER A 63 -12.52 1.73 12.36
N ASN A 64 -13.35 0.89 11.73
CA ASN A 64 -14.52 0.29 12.38
C ASN A 64 -14.13 -0.81 13.36
N ALA A 65 -13.11 -1.61 13.03
CA ALA A 65 -12.62 -2.69 13.88
C ALA A 65 -11.77 -2.20 15.06
N ASP A 66 -11.05 -1.09 14.87
CA ASP A 66 -10.24 -0.43 15.89
C ASP A 66 -10.63 1.05 16.03
N PRO A 67 -11.54 1.39 16.96
CA PRO A 67 -11.94 2.77 17.20
C PRO A 67 -10.81 3.69 17.64
N SER A 68 -9.67 3.15 18.12
CA SER A 68 -8.50 3.96 18.48
C SER A 68 -7.74 4.47 17.25
N PHE A 69 -7.90 3.80 16.10
CA PHE A 69 -7.38 4.25 14.82
C PHE A 69 -8.20 5.42 14.26
N GLN A 70 -7.68 6.62 14.50
CA GLN A 70 -8.24 7.88 14.00
C GLN A 70 -7.20 8.60 13.14
N PHE A 71 -7.63 9.13 11.99
CA PHE A 71 -6.78 9.93 11.11
C PHE A 71 -7.54 11.14 10.58
N ASP A 72 -6.82 12.20 10.22
CA ASP A 72 -7.37 13.44 9.65
C ASP A 72 -6.99 13.60 8.18
N VAL A 73 -5.75 13.21 7.84
CA VAL A 73 -5.15 13.46 6.52
C VAL A 73 -4.56 12.17 5.94
N LEU A 74 -4.89 11.89 4.68
CA LEU A 74 -4.15 10.93 3.87
C LEU A 74 -2.97 11.64 3.20
N PHE A 75 -1.75 11.24 3.54
CA PHE A 75 -0.53 11.80 2.96
C PHE A 75 -0.01 10.89 1.85
N GLY A 76 0.03 11.39 0.63
CA GLY A 76 0.52 10.67 -0.55
C GLY A 76 1.93 11.11 -0.95
N PRO A 77 2.98 10.30 -0.73
CA PRO A 77 4.33 10.68 -1.11
C PRO A 77 4.46 10.88 -2.63
N ALA A 78 5.16 11.93 -3.06
CA ALA A 78 5.34 12.18 -4.48
C ALA A 78 6.17 11.08 -5.17
N TYR A 79 5.77 10.56 -6.34
CA TYR A 79 4.65 11.02 -7.16
C TYR A 79 3.40 10.14 -7.09
N LYS A 80 3.57 8.83 -6.90
CA LYS A 80 2.48 7.85 -7.03
C LYS A 80 1.43 7.96 -5.94
N GLY A 81 1.82 8.36 -4.72
CA GLY A 81 0.89 8.53 -3.61
C GLY A 81 -0.10 9.67 -3.82
N ILE A 82 0.21 10.65 -4.68
CA ILE A 82 -0.62 11.84 -4.91
C ILE A 82 -2.03 11.46 -5.42
N PRO A 83 -2.18 10.77 -6.58
CA PRO A 83 -3.50 10.38 -7.06
C PRO A 83 -4.19 9.39 -6.11
N LEU A 84 -3.43 8.52 -5.43
CA LEU A 84 -3.98 7.53 -4.50
C LEU A 84 -4.61 8.20 -3.27
N ALA A 85 -3.90 9.14 -2.63
CA ALA A 85 -4.42 9.86 -1.48
C ALA A 85 -5.64 10.72 -1.83
N ALA A 86 -5.61 11.44 -2.96
CA ALA A 86 -6.72 12.28 -3.39
C ALA A 86 -7.99 11.45 -3.66
N THR A 87 -7.86 10.35 -4.40
CA THR A 87 -9.00 9.51 -4.79
C THR A 87 -9.50 8.62 -3.65
N ALA A 88 -8.63 8.18 -2.74
CA ALA A 88 -9.05 7.45 -1.55
C ALA A 88 -9.88 8.33 -0.60
N VAL A 89 -9.54 9.61 -0.43
CA VAL A 89 -10.37 10.56 0.35
C VAL A 89 -11.75 10.73 -0.28
N ASP A 90 -11.81 10.90 -1.61
CA ASP A 90 -13.08 10.97 -2.34
C ASP A 90 -13.96 9.71 -2.12
N LYS A 91 -13.37 8.52 -2.26
CA LYS A 91 -14.09 7.25 -2.06
C LYS A 91 -14.48 6.99 -0.61
N LEU A 92 -13.74 7.50 0.37
CA LEU A 92 -14.18 7.45 1.77
C LEU A 92 -15.47 8.27 1.98
N ALA A 93 -15.61 9.42 1.32
CA ALA A 93 -16.82 10.23 1.40
C ALA A 93 -18.04 9.54 0.76
N ASP A 94 -17.83 8.72 -0.28
CA ASP A 94 -18.87 7.85 -0.86
C ASP A 94 -19.38 6.80 0.15
N LEU A 95 -18.51 6.30 1.05
CA LEU A 95 -18.90 5.29 2.05
C LEU A 95 -19.74 5.89 3.17
N ASP A 96 -19.34 7.05 3.69
CA ASP A 96 -20.06 7.77 4.73
C ASP A 96 -19.60 9.24 4.78
N MET A 97 -20.38 10.12 4.14
CA MET A 97 -20.10 11.55 4.11
C MET A 97 -20.08 12.18 5.50
N SER A 98 -20.88 11.68 6.45
CA SER A 98 -20.93 12.25 7.81
C SER A 98 -19.67 11.94 8.61
N LYS A 99 -19.09 10.75 8.41
CA LYS A 99 -17.86 10.29 9.07
C LYS A 99 -16.60 10.77 8.36
N TYR A 100 -16.59 10.76 7.03
CA TYR A 100 -15.37 10.96 6.24
C TYR A 100 -15.32 12.29 5.47
N GLY A 101 -16.43 13.04 5.37
CA GLY A 101 -16.51 14.28 4.57
C GLY A 101 -15.61 15.43 5.05
N LYS A 102 -14.91 15.28 6.18
CA LYS A 102 -13.90 16.22 6.68
C LYS A 102 -12.46 15.66 6.64
N LYS A 103 -12.26 14.42 6.19
CA LYS A 103 -10.91 13.89 5.92
C LYS A 103 -10.33 14.67 4.75
N SER A 104 -9.03 14.93 4.82
CA SER A 104 -8.31 15.68 3.80
C SER A 104 -7.19 14.84 3.20
N TYR A 105 -6.62 15.30 2.11
CA TYR A 105 -5.38 14.74 1.58
C TYR A 105 -4.27 15.81 1.56
N SER A 106 -3.03 15.34 1.55
CA SER A 106 -1.85 16.18 1.43
C SER A 106 -0.73 15.41 0.73
N PHE A 107 0.23 16.10 0.15
CA PHE A 107 1.40 15.48 -0.47
C PHE A 107 2.60 16.42 -0.48
N ASN A 108 3.80 15.86 -0.59
CA ASN A 108 5.01 16.67 -0.73
C ASN A 108 5.36 17.00 -2.18
N ARG A 109 6.07 18.10 -2.39
CA ARG A 109 6.87 18.34 -3.59
C ARG A 109 8.24 17.67 -3.42
N LYS A 110 8.89 17.33 -4.54
CA LYS A 110 10.30 16.88 -4.53
C LYS A 110 11.28 18.06 -4.39
N GLU A 111 10.89 19.23 -4.84
CA GLU A 111 11.65 20.48 -4.71
C GLU A 111 10.77 21.57 -4.10
N ALA A 112 11.36 22.37 -3.22
CA ALA A 112 10.69 23.51 -2.61
C ALA A 112 10.40 24.58 -3.66
N LYS A 113 9.28 25.28 -3.50
CA LYS A 113 9.03 26.50 -4.28
C LYS A 113 9.62 27.71 -3.56
N ASP A 114 10.36 28.52 -4.30
CA ASP A 114 10.95 29.77 -3.82
C ASP A 114 9.95 30.96 -3.83
N HIS A 115 8.77 30.79 -4.44
CA HIS A 115 7.74 31.83 -4.57
C HIS A 115 6.29 31.28 -4.42
N GLY A 116 5.37 32.08 -3.87
CA GLY A 116 3.94 31.71 -3.62
C GLY A 116 3.65 31.39 -2.14
N GLU A 117 2.72 30.45 -1.84
CA GLU A 117 2.47 29.96 -0.47
C GLU A 117 3.71 29.32 0.20
N GLY A 118 4.78 29.08 -0.56
CA GLY A 118 6.05 28.55 -0.06
C GLY A 118 5.98 27.09 0.42
N GLY A 119 7.13 26.53 0.77
CA GLY A 119 7.21 25.21 1.40
C GLY A 119 7.06 24.01 0.47
N ASN A 120 6.98 22.83 1.09
CA ASN A 120 7.07 21.53 0.43
C ASN A 120 5.77 20.74 0.46
N ILE A 121 4.70 21.24 1.08
CA ILE A 121 3.44 20.53 1.29
C ILE A 121 2.33 21.17 0.46
N VAL A 122 1.49 20.34 -0.16
CA VAL A 122 0.30 20.76 -0.91
C VAL A 122 -0.91 20.03 -0.36
N GLY A 123 -2.01 20.75 -0.14
CA GLY A 123 -3.23 20.22 0.47
C GLY A 123 -3.32 20.62 1.95
N ALA A 124 -3.90 19.76 2.79
CA ALA A 124 -4.04 20.07 4.21
C ALA A 124 -2.69 20.18 4.92
N SER A 125 -2.61 21.12 5.87
CA SER A 125 -1.47 21.20 6.81
C SER A 125 -1.38 19.93 7.64
N LEU A 126 -0.15 19.46 7.88
CA LEU A 126 0.12 18.28 8.70
C LEU A 126 0.17 18.61 10.19
N LYS A 127 0.38 19.88 10.56
CA LYS A 127 0.64 20.31 11.94
C LYS A 127 -0.52 19.96 12.87
N GLY A 128 -0.24 19.15 13.90
CA GLY A 128 -1.21 18.72 14.91
C GLY A 128 -2.30 17.79 14.37
N ARG A 129 -2.10 17.18 13.19
CA ARG A 129 -3.05 16.27 12.55
C ARG A 129 -2.54 14.84 12.60
N LYS A 130 -3.48 13.89 12.66
CA LYS A 130 -3.20 12.46 12.54
C LYS A 130 -3.11 12.06 11.06
N ILE A 131 -1.99 11.49 10.66
CA ILE A 131 -1.63 11.27 9.27
C ILE A 131 -1.53 9.77 8.97
N VAL A 132 -2.16 9.35 7.88
CA VAL A 132 -1.95 8.02 7.28
C VAL A 132 -1.22 8.19 5.96
N ILE A 133 -0.09 7.50 5.78
CA ILE A 133 0.61 7.47 4.50
C ILE A 133 -0.11 6.53 3.54
N VAL A 134 -0.30 6.94 2.29
CA VAL A 134 -0.87 6.12 1.21
C VAL A 134 0.19 5.92 0.12
N ASP A 135 0.54 4.67 -0.17
CA ASP A 135 1.53 4.33 -1.22
C ASP A 135 1.13 3.04 -1.96
N ASP A 136 1.73 2.75 -3.12
CA ASP A 136 1.38 1.55 -3.91
C ASP A 136 1.93 0.26 -3.30
N VAL A 137 3.25 0.15 -3.19
CA VAL A 137 3.97 -1.03 -2.67
C VAL A 137 5.20 -0.61 -1.88
N ILE A 138 5.43 -1.26 -0.74
CA ILE A 138 6.67 -1.07 0.02
C ILE A 138 7.73 -2.03 -0.52
N THR A 139 8.78 -1.46 -1.12
CA THR A 139 9.95 -2.22 -1.58
C THR A 139 11.07 -2.15 -0.54
N ALA A 140 11.97 -1.17 -0.66
CA ALA A 140 13.05 -0.96 0.31
C ALA A 140 12.63 -0.07 1.49
N GLY A 141 11.41 0.50 1.48
CA GLY A 141 10.91 1.41 2.51
C GLY A 141 11.46 2.83 2.45
N THR A 142 12.33 3.17 1.48
CA THR A 142 12.95 4.51 1.38
C THR A 142 11.92 5.63 1.25
N ALA A 143 10.95 5.50 0.33
CA ALA A 143 9.90 6.51 0.13
C ALA A 143 9.04 6.70 1.38
N ILE A 144 8.74 5.61 2.11
CA ILE A 144 8.02 5.67 3.38
C ILE A 144 8.85 6.40 4.43
N ARG A 145 10.13 6.09 4.60
CA ARG A 145 11.00 6.77 5.58
C ARG A 145 11.11 8.27 5.29
N GLU A 146 11.29 8.65 4.03
CA GLU A 146 11.26 10.06 3.60
C GLU A 146 9.92 10.73 3.97
N ALA A 147 8.79 10.07 3.73
CA ALA A 147 7.47 10.58 4.07
C ALA A 147 7.27 10.75 5.58
N ILE A 148 7.76 9.80 6.39
CA ILE A 148 7.71 9.88 7.85
C ILE A 148 8.53 11.08 8.35
N ASP A 149 9.73 11.29 7.82
CA ASP A 149 10.58 12.43 8.19
C ASP A 149 9.92 13.76 7.83
N ILE A 150 9.27 13.84 6.66
CA ILE A 150 8.47 15.00 6.26
C ILE A 150 7.34 15.24 7.25
N ILE A 151 6.51 14.22 7.52
CA ILE A 151 5.37 14.34 8.44
C ILE A 151 5.83 14.84 9.82
N LYS A 152 6.91 14.26 10.35
CA LYS A 152 7.49 14.67 11.64
C LYS A 152 7.97 16.12 11.62
N ARG A 153 8.67 16.55 10.56
CA ARG A 153 9.16 17.92 10.41
C ARG A 153 8.03 18.94 10.34
N GLU A 154 6.94 18.61 9.66
CA GLU A 154 5.76 19.47 9.53
C GLU A 154 4.83 19.40 10.76
N GLY A 155 5.20 18.65 11.80
CA GLY A 155 4.48 18.55 13.06
C GLY A 155 3.22 17.67 13.02
N GLY A 156 3.15 16.73 12.08
CA GLY A 156 2.08 15.72 12.02
C GLY A 156 2.39 14.49 12.87
N GLU A 157 1.33 13.82 13.30
CA GLU A 157 1.36 12.56 14.02
C GLU A 157 1.12 11.41 13.04
N LEU A 158 2.13 10.59 12.78
CA LEU A 158 1.94 9.40 11.96
C LEU A 158 1.17 8.33 12.74
N VAL A 159 0.00 7.92 12.24
CA VAL A 159 -0.86 6.92 12.89
C VAL A 159 -1.02 5.63 12.09
N GLY A 160 -0.56 5.60 10.84
CA GLY A 160 -0.62 4.40 10.02
C GLY A 160 -0.07 4.58 8.62
N ILE A 161 0.09 3.46 7.94
CA ILE A 161 0.45 3.39 6.52
C ILE A 161 -0.53 2.43 5.85
N ILE A 162 -0.97 2.74 4.62
CA ILE A 162 -1.77 1.83 3.79
C ILE A 162 -1.11 1.64 2.43
N VAL A 163 -1.08 0.39 1.96
CA VAL A 163 -0.49 -0.01 0.68
C VAL A 163 -1.41 -0.89 -0.13
N ALA A 164 -1.30 -0.86 -1.46
CA ALA A 164 -2.13 -1.70 -2.33
C ALA A 164 -1.75 -3.18 -2.21
N PHE A 165 -0.44 -3.47 -2.14
CA PHE A 165 0.02 -4.86 -2.14
C PHE A 165 1.21 -5.08 -1.19
N ASP A 166 1.06 -6.06 -0.30
CA ASP A 166 2.14 -6.62 0.52
C ASP A 166 2.55 -8.00 0.00
N ARG A 167 3.82 -8.11 -0.39
CA ARG A 167 4.38 -9.33 -0.96
C ARG A 167 4.63 -10.41 0.10
N LEU A 168 4.62 -10.06 1.39
CA LEU A 168 4.99 -10.93 2.52
C LEU A 168 6.38 -11.56 2.36
N GLU A 169 7.28 -10.83 1.69
CA GLU A 169 8.62 -11.27 1.38
C GLU A 169 9.65 -10.66 2.34
N LYS A 170 10.66 -11.47 2.70
CA LYS A 170 11.85 -11.00 3.39
C LYS A 170 12.61 -9.98 2.55
N THR A 171 13.23 -8.99 3.20
CA THR A 171 14.08 -8.00 2.51
C THR A 171 15.19 -8.69 1.68
N PRO A 172 15.61 -8.15 0.52
CA PRO A 172 16.70 -8.73 -0.28
C PRO A 172 18.04 -8.72 0.45
N SER A 173 18.90 -9.72 0.20
CA SER A 173 20.25 -9.73 0.77
C SER A 173 21.19 -8.95 -0.13
N ALA A 174 22.16 -8.24 0.45
CA ALA A 174 23.27 -7.68 -0.32
C ALA A 174 24.27 -8.75 -0.78
N THR A 175 24.27 -9.92 -0.12
CA THR A 175 25.21 -11.03 -0.34
C THR A 175 24.54 -12.27 -0.96
N ASP A 176 23.34 -12.12 -1.53
CA ASP A 176 22.53 -13.20 -2.12
C ASP A 176 22.18 -14.39 -1.18
N ASP A 177 22.34 -14.22 0.14
CA ASP A 177 21.95 -15.21 1.16
C ASP A 177 20.43 -15.17 1.46
N ASP A 178 19.62 -15.50 0.47
CA ASP A 178 18.16 -15.69 0.62
C ASP A 178 17.78 -16.95 1.43
N GLY A 179 18.75 -17.73 1.92
CA GLY A 179 18.53 -18.87 2.82
C GLY A 179 18.24 -18.47 4.27
N GLN A 180 18.72 -17.32 4.72
CA GLN A 180 18.53 -16.89 6.12
C GLN A 180 17.17 -16.21 6.36
N PRO A 181 16.51 -16.49 7.52
CA PRO A 181 15.31 -15.78 7.94
C PRO A 181 15.59 -14.27 8.12
N ARG A 182 14.71 -13.44 7.55
CA ARG A 182 14.80 -11.97 7.63
C ARG A 182 13.39 -11.36 7.64
N PRO A 183 13.22 -10.17 8.25
CA PRO A 183 11.94 -9.50 8.24
C PRO A 183 11.59 -8.96 6.85
N SER A 184 10.32 -8.66 6.66
CA SER A 184 9.79 -7.86 5.55
C SER A 184 10.09 -6.38 5.79
N ALA A 185 10.12 -5.60 4.71
CA ALA A 185 10.23 -4.14 4.83
C ALA A 185 9.05 -3.54 5.62
N ILE A 186 7.87 -4.18 5.56
CA ILE A 186 6.69 -3.79 6.33
C ILE A 186 6.86 -4.12 7.82
N GLY A 187 7.39 -5.30 8.14
CA GLY A 187 7.73 -5.73 9.49
C GLY A 187 8.72 -4.81 10.18
N GLU A 188 9.77 -4.40 9.45
CA GLU A 188 10.74 -3.41 9.93
C GLU A 188 10.06 -2.08 10.27
N VAL A 189 9.20 -1.56 9.39
CA VAL A 189 8.44 -0.32 9.62
C VAL A 189 7.50 -0.45 10.83
N ARG A 190 6.74 -1.55 10.93
CA ARG A 190 5.87 -1.80 12.09
C ARG A 190 6.64 -1.82 13.40
N LYS A 191 7.78 -2.51 13.45
CA LYS A 191 8.64 -2.62 14.64
C LYS A 191 9.25 -1.28 15.03
N GLN A 192 9.74 -0.53 14.05
CA GLN A 192 10.43 0.74 14.29
C GLN A 192 9.49 1.84 14.76
N TYR A 193 8.33 1.98 14.11
CA TYR A 193 7.43 3.12 14.33
C TYR A 193 6.21 2.79 15.20
N ARG A 194 5.97 1.50 15.49
CA ARG A 194 4.83 1.02 16.32
C ARG A 194 3.47 1.51 15.82
N ILE A 195 3.32 1.55 14.50
CA ILE A 195 2.08 1.91 13.80
C ILE A 195 1.59 0.76 12.94
N PRO A 196 0.27 0.67 12.68
CA PRO A 196 -0.26 -0.27 11.73
C PRO A 196 0.23 0.04 10.31
N VAL A 197 0.54 -1.02 9.57
CA VAL A 197 0.71 -1.00 8.11
C VAL A 197 -0.36 -1.90 7.52
N LEU A 198 -1.26 -1.31 6.73
CA LEU A 198 -2.47 -1.94 6.22
C LEU A 198 -2.29 -2.28 4.75
N PRO A 199 -2.10 -3.55 4.38
CA PRO A 199 -2.20 -3.96 2.99
C PRO A 199 -3.67 -4.13 2.58
N ILE A 200 -4.06 -3.58 1.42
CA ILE A 200 -5.32 -3.95 0.77
C ILE A 200 -5.26 -5.44 0.42
N LEU A 201 -4.22 -5.82 -0.31
CA LEU A 201 -3.96 -7.20 -0.71
C LEU A 201 -2.61 -7.68 -0.17
N THR A 202 -2.57 -8.94 0.21
CA THR A 202 -1.37 -9.67 0.52
C THR A 202 -1.14 -10.76 -0.52
N LEU A 203 0.08 -11.30 -0.60
CA LEU A 203 0.34 -12.49 -1.40
C LEU A 203 -0.53 -13.69 -0.98
N ASP A 204 -0.91 -13.77 0.30
CA ASP A 204 -1.81 -14.80 0.81
C ASP A 204 -3.23 -14.63 0.28
N ASP A 205 -3.74 -13.39 0.21
CA ASP A 205 -5.04 -13.10 -0.41
C ASP A 205 -5.04 -13.53 -1.89
N VAL A 206 -3.95 -13.30 -2.62
CA VAL A 206 -3.83 -13.71 -4.03
C VAL A 206 -3.83 -15.23 -4.18
N VAL A 207 -3.10 -15.95 -3.32
CA VAL A 207 -3.11 -17.43 -3.35
C VAL A 207 -4.50 -17.97 -3.00
N GLU A 208 -5.18 -17.41 -2.01
CA GLU A 208 -6.54 -17.82 -1.67
C GLU A 208 -7.49 -17.64 -2.85
N TYR A 209 -7.43 -16.49 -3.53
CA TYR A 209 -8.24 -16.21 -4.72
C TYR A 209 -7.96 -17.20 -5.87
N LEU A 210 -6.69 -17.52 -6.11
CA LEU A 210 -6.31 -18.43 -7.19
C LEU A 210 -6.67 -19.89 -6.93
N ARG A 211 -6.84 -20.32 -5.67
CA ARG A 211 -7.28 -21.70 -5.39
C ARG A 211 -8.63 -22.03 -6.01
N GLY A 212 -9.45 -21.03 -6.34
CA GLY A 212 -10.73 -21.21 -7.04
C GLY A 212 -10.68 -21.06 -8.58
N LEU A 213 -9.59 -20.55 -9.15
CA LEU A 213 -9.55 -20.10 -10.56
C LEU A 213 -8.26 -20.44 -11.33
N GLY A 214 -7.15 -20.64 -10.63
CA GLY A 214 -5.81 -20.83 -11.19
C GLY A 214 -5.48 -22.28 -11.54
N SER A 215 -4.44 -22.46 -12.35
CA SER A 215 -3.91 -23.79 -12.63
C SER A 215 -3.18 -24.37 -11.41
N ALA A 216 -3.14 -25.70 -11.29
CA ALA A 216 -2.37 -26.36 -10.23
C ALA A 216 -0.86 -26.01 -10.30
N GLU A 217 -0.36 -25.71 -11.49
CA GLU A 217 1.05 -25.33 -11.72
C GLU A 217 1.35 -23.91 -11.22
N ASP A 218 0.46 -22.94 -11.45
CA ASP A 218 0.62 -21.58 -10.95
C ASP A 218 0.57 -21.53 -9.42
N LEU A 219 -0.36 -22.29 -8.82
CA LEU A 219 -0.46 -22.43 -7.37
C LEU A 219 0.82 -23.04 -6.78
N LYS A 220 1.34 -24.11 -7.39
CA LYS A 220 2.59 -24.74 -6.96
C LYS A 220 3.76 -23.76 -7.00
N ARG A 221 3.95 -23.03 -8.11
CA ARG A 221 5.02 -22.04 -8.25
C ARG A 221 4.90 -20.91 -7.22
N LEU A 222 3.68 -20.46 -6.93
CA LEU A 222 3.42 -19.45 -5.91
C LEU A 222 3.74 -19.95 -4.51
N ASP A 223 3.34 -21.17 -4.16
CA ASP A 223 3.62 -21.75 -2.85
C ASP A 223 5.13 -21.99 -2.66
N GLU A 224 5.85 -22.53 -3.66
CA GLU A 224 7.31 -22.68 -3.63
C GLU A 224 8.02 -21.31 -3.45
N TYR A 225 7.58 -20.29 -4.20
CA TYR A 225 8.12 -18.94 -4.08
C TYR A 225 7.85 -18.34 -2.69
N ARG A 226 6.64 -18.53 -2.15
CA ARG A 226 6.26 -18.08 -0.80
C ARG A 226 7.14 -18.74 0.23
N GLU A 227 7.28 -20.06 0.23
CA GLU A 227 8.12 -20.76 1.20
C GLU A 227 9.57 -20.28 1.17
N LYS A 228 10.13 -20.09 -0.02
CA LYS A 228 11.51 -19.62 -0.18
C LYS A 228 11.72 -18.20 0.33
N TYR A 229 10.79 -17.29 0.05
CA TYR A 229 10.97 -15.85 0.30
C TYR A 229 10.16 -15.28 1.46
N ARG A 230 9.37 -16.09 2.17
CA ARG A 230 8.55 -15.66 3.32
C ARG A 230 9.39 -14.89 4.34
N ALA A 231 8.83 -13.78 4.81
CA ALA A 231 9.39 -12.99 5.90
C ALA A 231 9.28 -13.71 7.26
N SER A 232 10.13 -13.33 8.21
CA SER A 232 10.15 -13.93 9.56
C SER A 232 9.17 -13.28 10.55
N ASP A 233 8.57 -12.14 10.21
CA ASP A 233 7.62 -11.37 11.03
C ASP A 233 6.15 -11.71 10.76
#